data_AF-A0A0A3IYC4-F1
#
_entry.id   AF-A0A0A3IYC4-F1
#
_cell.length_a   1.000
_cell.length_b   1.000
_cell.length_c   1.000
_cell.angle_alpha   90.00
_cell.angle_beta   90.00
_cell.angle_gamma   90.00
#
_symmetry.space_group_name_H-M   'P 1'
#
loop_
_entity.id
_entity.type
_entity.pdbx_description
1 polymer ?
#
loop_
_entity_poly.entity_id
_entity_poly.type
_entity_poly.pdbx_seq_one_letter_code
_entity_poly.pdbx_strand_id
1 'polypeptide(L)'
;MNQHYKEELNLVLQALLGIFLTAIFAHVMFLTQSVFPWYSVFVFGFGLAIVVYLLLRKKSIVFVSFLILFTFVYSIAYNFGVLFPLHS
;
A
#
# COMPACT_ATOMS: atom_id res chain seq x y z
N MET A 1 8.99 29.83 -3.58
CA MET A 1 8.57 28.61 -4.32
C MET A 1 7.16 28.82 -4.84
N ASN A 2 6.93 28.59 -6.14
CA ASN A 2 5.63 28.75 -6.78
C ASN A 2 4.60 27.79 -6.15
N GLN A 3 3.34 28.21 -6.04
CA GLN A 3 2.27 27.41 -5.40
C GLN A 3 2.05 26.07 -6.11
N HIS A 4 2.12 26.07 -7.44
CA HIS A 4 1.98 24.87 -8.26
C HIS A 4 3.02 23.78 -7.95
N TYR A 5 4.30 24.17 -7.79
CA TYR A 5 5.37 23.20 -7.44
C TYR A 5 5.17 22.58 -6.05
N LYS A 6 4.54 23.29 -5.11
CA LYS A 6 4.26 22.74 -3.77
C LYS A 6 3.14 21.71 -3.82
N GLU A 7 2.15 21.89 -4.68
CA GLU A 7 1.04 20.95 -4.84
C GLU A 7 1.52 19.65 -5.50
N GLU A 8 2.26 19.75 -6.60
CA GLU A 8 2.89 18.60 -7.28
C GLU A 8 3.76 17.76 -6.33
N LEU A 9 4.65 18.43 -5.57
CA LEU A 9 5.53 17.75 -4.62
C LEU A 9 4.75 17.04 -3.51
N ASN A 10 3.64 17.62 -3.06
CA ASN A 10 2.78 17.01 -2.05
C ASN A 10 2.10 15.73 -2.58
N LEU A 11 1.68 15.72 -3.84
CA LEU A 11 1.11 14.51 -4.47
C LEU A 11 2.14 13.39 -4.58
N VAL A 12 3.38 13.72 -4.96
CA VAL A 12 4.48 12.75 -5.01
C VAL A 12 4.79 12.21 -3.62
N LEU A 13 4.85 13.07 -2.60
CA LEU A 13 5.09 12.65 -1.23
C LEU A 13 3.98 11.73 -0.70
N GLN A 14 2.73 12.05 -1.03
CA GLN A 14 1.58 11.21 -0.72
C GLN A 14 1.67 9.82 -1.38
N ALA A 15 2.03 9.75 -2.66
CA ALA A 15 2.25 8.48 -3.33
C ALA A 15 3.37 7.67 -2.64
N LEU A 16 4.50 8.32 -2.37
CA LEU A 16 5.67 7.68 -1.76
C LEU A 16 5.36 7.14 -0.35
N LEU A 17 4.64 7.91 0.46
CA LEU A 17 4.21 7.48 1.80
C LEU A 17 3.28 6.27 1.74
N GLY A 18 2.33 6.23 0.80
CA GLY A 18 1.42 5.11 0.63
C GLY A 18 2.17 3.82 0.25
N ILE A 19 3.13 3.93 -0.67
CA ILE A 19 4.00 2.83 -1.08
C ILE A 19 4.85 2.35 0.09
N PHE A 20 5.55 3.27 0.76
CA PHE A 20 6.50 2.96 1.82
C PHE A 20 5.83 2.28 3.01
N LEU A 21 4.67 2.79 3.43
CA LEU A 21 3.92 2.22 4.55
C LEU A 21 3.44 0.79 4.24
N THR A 22 2.91 0.57 3.03
CA THR A 22 2.45 -0.74 2.59
C THR A 22 3.60 -1.74 2.47
N ALA A 23 4.75 -1.28 1.94
CA ALA A 23 5.95 -2.10 1.80
C ALA A 23 6.50 -2.56 3.15
N ILE A 24 6.62 -1.64 4.13
CA ILE A 24 7.09 -1.98 5.48
C ILE A 24 6.14 -2.97 6.14
N PHE A 25 4.82 -2.71 6.09
CA PHE A 25 3.84 -3.60 6.71
C PHE A 25 3.89 -5.00 6.12
N ALA A 26 3.89 -5.11 4.79
CA ALA A 26 3.97 -6.40 4.10
C ALA A 26 5.28 -7.13 4.44
N HIS A 27 6.41 -6.41 4.49
CA HIS A 27 7.70 -7.01 4.79
C HIS A 27 7.79 -7.50 6.25
N VAL A 28 7.28 -6.74 7.21
CA VAL A 28 7.20 -7.17 8.62
C VAL A 28 6.32 -8.40 8.75
N MET A 29 5.19 -8.46 8.05
CA MET A 29 4.31 -9.63 8.05
C MET A 29 4.99 -10.87 7.44
N PHE A 30 5.79 -10.69 6.39
CA PHE A 30 6.61 -11.77 5.82
C PHE A 30 7.67 -12.30 6.80
N LEU A 31 8.29 -11.43 7.60
CA LEU A 31 9.33 -11.84 8.56
C LEU A 31 8.78 -12.46 9.84
N THR A 32 7.57 -12.09 10.25
CA THR A 32 7.00 -12.48 11.54
C THR A 32 6.06 -13.69 11.48
N GLN A 33 5.55 -14.04 10.30
CA GLN A 33 4.60 -15.14 10.12
C GLN A 33 5.23 -16.26 9.28
N SER A 34 4.99 -17.51 9.69
CA SER A 34 5.45 -18.69 8.93
C SER A 34 4.77 -18.82 7.56
N VAL A 35 3.53 -18.32 7.46
CA VAL A 35 2.74 -18.26 6.22
C VAL A 35 2.33 -16.81 6.02
N PHE A 36 2.57 -16.27 4.83
CA PHE A 36 2.30 -14.87 4.55
C PHE A 36 0.80 -14.53 4.68
N PRO A 37 0.40 -13.63 5.60
CA PRO A 37 -1.01 -13.36 5.89
C PRO A 37 -1.60 -12.33 4.91
N TRP A 38 -1.83 -12.75 3.67
CA TRP A 38 -2.31 -11.89 2.59
C TRP A 38 -3.58 -11.09 2.92
N TYR A 39 -4.50 -11.70 3.67
CA TYR A 39 -5.74 -11.05 4.13
C TYR A 39 -5.46 -9.90 5.10
N SER A 40 -4.48 -10.04 5.99
CA SER A 40 -4.13 -8.98 6.95
C SER A 40 -3.54 -7.76 6.25
N VAL A 41 -2.73 -7.97 5.21
CA VAL A 41 -2.20 -6.89 4.35
C VAL A 41 -3.34 -6.19 3.62
N PHE A 42 -4.32 -6.94 3.14
CA PHE A 42 -5.52 -6.39 2.51
C PHE A 42 -6.38 -5.54 3.46
N VAL A 43 -6.71 -6.08 4.64
CA VAL A 43 -7.52 -5.38 5.63
C VAL A 43 -6.80 -4.14 6.15
N PHE A 44 -5.48 -4.22 6.35
CA PHE A 44 -4.68 -3.06 6.72
C PHE A 44 -4.71 -1.98 5.63
N GLY A 45 -4.47 -2.37 4.37
CA GLY A 45 -4.52 -1.46 3.23
C GLY A 45 -5.88 -0.77 3.08
N PHE A 46 -6.96 -1.55 3.03
CA PHE A 46 -8.32 -1.02 2.90
C PHE A 46 -8.77 -0.21 4.12
N GLY A 47 -8.48 -0.70 5.33
CA GLY A 47 -8.83 -0.02 6.57
C GLY A 47 -8.16 1.35 6.67
N LEU A 48 -6.85 1.42 6.36
CA LEU A 48 -6.12 2.67 6.38
C LEU A 48 -6.58 3.62 5.28
N ALA A 49 -6.88 3.10 4.08
CA ALA A 49 -7.46 3.89 2.98
C ALA A 49 -8.77 4.59 3.41
N ILE A 50 -9.66 3.87 4.10
CA ILE A 50 -10.93 4.43 4.59
C ILE A 50 -10.69 5.50 5.65
N VAL A 51 -9.81 5.24 6.62
CA VAL A 51 -9.49 6.21 7.69
C VAL A 51 -8.90 7.49 7.11
N VAL A 52 -7.93 7.38 6.19
CA VAL A 52 -7.31 8.53 5.53
C VAL A 52 -8.31 9.29 4.67
N TYR A 53 -9.18 8.57 3.94
CA TYR A 53 -10.23 9.20 3.14
C TYR A 53 -11.22 9.98 4.02
N LEU A 54 -11.62 9.44 5.18
CA LEU A 54 -12.52 10.13 6.11
C LEU A 54 -11.86 11.34 6.76
N LEU A 55 -10.57 11.24 7.13
CA LEU A 55 -9.85 12.28 7.87
C LEU A 55 -9.40 13.44 6.97
N LEU A 56 -8.84 13.14 5.79
CA LEU A 56 -8.21 14.11 4.88
C LEU A 56 -9.06 14.41 3.63
N ARG A 57 -10.16 13.67 3.43
CA ARG A 57 -11.09 13.81 2.29
C ARG A 57 -10.35 13.80 0.95
N LYS A 58 -10.77 14.64 0.00
CA LYS A 58 -10.25 14.70 -1.37
C LYS A 58 -8.75 15.03 -1.47
N LYS A 59 -8.12 15.57 -0.41
CA LYS A 59 -6.70 15.95 -0.44
C LYS A 59 -5.73 14.78 -0.43
N SER A 60 -6.19 13.57 -0.11
CA SER A 60 -5.36 12.37 0.03
C SER A 60 -5.73 11.25 -0.93
N ILE A 61 -6.45 11.56 -2.02
CA ILE A 61 -6.90 10.54 -2.97
C ILE A 61 -5.73 9.82 -3.65
N VAL A 62 -4.62 10.52 -3.89
CA VAL A 62 -3.40 9.92 -4.46
C VAL A 62 -2.78 8.93 -3.49
N PHE A 63 -2.62 9.31 -2.21
CA PHE A 63 -2.16 8.39 -1.17
C PHE A 63 -3.02 7.12 -1.11
N VAL A 64 -4.35 7.28 -1.06
CA VAL A 64 -5.29 6.16 -0.97
C VAL A 64 -5.20 5.23 -2.18
N SER A 65 -5.14 5.78 -3.39
CA SER A 65 -5.03 4.99 -4.63
C SER A 65 -3.73 4.18 -4.67
N PHE A 66 -2.59 4.80 -4.33
CA PHE A 66 -1.30 4.10 -4.29
C PHE A 66 -1.25 3.05 -3.18
N LEU A 67 -1.86 3.32 -2.04
CA LEU A 67 -1.92 2.38 -0.93
C LEU A 67 -2.72 1.12 -1.29
N ILE A 68 -3.88 1.27 -1.94
CA ILE A 68 -4.66 0.13 -2.44
C ILE A 68 -3.88 -0.61 -3.53
N LEU A 69 -3.35 0.10 -4.53
CA LEU A 69 -2.60 -0.51 -5.63
C LEU A 69 -1.43 -1.37 -5.13
N PHE A 70 -0.60 -0.82 -4.24
CA PHE A 70 0.56 -1.54 -3.73
C PHE A 70 0.18 -2.63 -2.73
N THR A 71 -0.97 -2.52 -2.06
CA THR A 71 -1.51 -3.62 -1.24
C THR A 71 -1.76 -4.85 -2.12
N PHE A 72 -2.38 -4.66 -3.29
CA PHE A 72 -2.56 -5.75 -4.27
C PHE A 72 -1.22 -6.28 -4.80
N VAL A 73 -0.31 -5.39 -5.20
CA VAL A 73 1.00 -5.78 -5.77
C VAL A 73 1.81 -6.62 -4.77
N TYR A 74 1.95 -6.17 -3.52
CA TYR A 74 2.70 -6.92 -2.52
C TYR A 74 1.99 -8.21 -2.11
N SER A 75 0.65 -8.21 -2.05
CA SER A 75 -0.11 -9.42 -1.77
C SER A 75 0.14 -10.49 -2.85
N ILE A 76 0.15 -10.12 -4.13
CA ILE A 76 0.49 -11.05 -5.22
C ILE A 76 1.97 -11.45 -5.16
N ALA A 77 2.89 -10.50 -4.97
CA ALA A 77 4.33 -10.76 -4.98
C ALA A 77 4.74 -11.76 -3.90
N TYR A 78 4.24 -11.61 -2.66
CA TYR A 78 4.56 -12.53 -1.57
C TYR A 78 3.80 -13.85 -1.61
N ASN A 79 2.69 -13.95 -2.36
CA ASN A 79 1.97 -15.21 -2.61
C ASN A 79 2.26 -15.82 -3.97
N PHE A 80 3.25 -15.31 -4.71
CA PHE A 80 3.46 -15.71 -6.10
C PHE A 80 3.71 -17.22 -6.25
N GLY A 81 4.49 -17.83 -5.34
CA GLY A 81 4.74 -19.26 -5.35
C GLY A 81 3.52 -20.14 -5.01
N VAL A 82 2.51 -19.57 -4.35
CA VAL A 82 1.23 -20.25 -4.05
C VAL A 82 0.25 -20.07 -5.21
N LEU A 83 0.22 -18.88 -5.82
CA LEU A 83 -0.68 -18.54 -6.92
C LEU A 83 -0.25 -19.16 -8.25
N PHE A 84 1.06 -19.26 -8.47
CA PHE A 84 1.67 -19.89 -9.63
C PHE A 84 2.57 -21.03 -9.15
N PRO A 85 1.98 -22.15 -8.68
CA PRO A 85 2.76 -23.32 -8.36
C PRO A 85 3.40 -23.79 -9.67
N LEU A 86 4.72 -23.61 -9.78
CA LEU A 86 5.50 -24.20 -10.85
C LEU A 86 5.43 -25.72 -10.64
N HIS A 87 4.48 -26.37 -11.31
CA HIS A 87 4.44 -27.83 -11.44
C HIS A 87 5.77 -28.25 -12.06
N SER A 88 6.69 -28.74 -11.22
CA SER A 88 7.92 -29.43 -11.63
C SER A 88 7.74 -30.92 -11.41
#